data_AF-A0A922VDA3-F1
#
_entry.id   AF-A0A922VDA3-F1
#
_cell.length_a   1.000
_cell.length_b   1.000
_cell.length_c   1.000
_cell.angle_alpha   90.00
_cell.angle_beta   90.00
_cell.angle_gamma   90.00
#
_symmetry.space_group_name_H-M   'P 1'
#
loop_
_entity.id
_entity.type
_entity.pdbx_description
1 polymer ?
#
loop_
_entity_poly.entity_id
_entity_poly.type
_entity_poly.pdbx_seq_one_letter_code
_entity_poly.pdbx_strand_id
1 'polypeptide(L)'
;MRMSDQANWPEADLSRSGWALAAGGVLGGAVAAMLALGGGTDVMAGVMAFALGTLATVGAVTIGALPLWLVLHYRGARRLRHAAMLGAIITFVLALAAQTHGFGLADAPPVDAATRTYRWVSATATSLMLAAVAAAIAVVMWVIAYRVRD
;
A
#
# COMPACT_ATOMS: atom_id res chain seq x y z
N MET A 1 -2.34 -22.48 23.88
CA MET A 1 -1.30 -21.86 23.02
C MET A 1 0.01 -21.97 23.79
N ARG A 2 0.93 -22.87 23.40
CA ARG A 2 2.16 -23.14 24.18
C ARG A 2 3.14 -21.98 24.01
N MET A 3 3.73 -21.52 25.12
CA MET A 3 4.79 -20.50 25.13
C MET A 3 6.05 -20.90 24.31
N SER A 4 6.20 -22.18 23.94
CA SER A 4 7.31 -22.68 23.13
C SER A 4 7.26 -22.25 21.66
N ASP A 5 6.12 -21.80 21.13
CA ASP A 5 5.99 -21.41 19.71
C ASP A 5 6.31 -19.93 19.46
N GLN A 6 6.60 -19.15 20.51
CA GLN A 6 7.00 -17.74 20.39
C GLN A 6 8.51 -17.55 20.21
N ALA A 7 9.32 -18.57 20.48
CA ALA A 7 10.78 -18.45 20.52
C ALA A 7 11.47 -18.34 19.14
N ASN A 8 10.76 -18.59 18.04
CA ASN A 8 11.37 -18.68 16.70
C ASN A 8 10.85 -17.66 15.68
N TRP A 9 10.13 -16.61 16.12
CA TRP A 9 9.76 -15.53 15.19
C TRP A 9 10.95 -14.58 15.07
N PRO A 10 11.57 -14.45 13.88
CA PRO A 10 12.67 -13.50 13.70
C PRO A 10 12.21 -12.11 14.12
N GLU A 11 12.90 -11.53 15.09
CA GLU A 11 12.56 -10.20 15.59
C GLU A 11 12.84 -9.15 14.50
N ALA A 12 11.90 -8.23 14.34
CA ALA A 12 12.11 -7.06 13.49
C ALA A 12 13.01 -6.08 14.24
N ASP A 13 14.29 -6.05 13.88
CA ASP A 13 15.24 -5.04 14.37
C ASP A 13 14.94 -3.67 13.72
N LEU A 14 15.33 -2.59 14.38
CA LEU A 14 15.18 -1.22 13.89
C LEU A 14 15.88 -1.04 12.53
N SER A 15 17.05 -1.66 12.37
CA SER A 15 17.79 -1.66 11.09
C SER A 15 16.97 -2.25 9.94
N ARG A 16 16.31 -3.39 10.17
CA ARG A 16 15.49 -4.09 9.17
C ARG A 16 14.19 -3.37 8.88
N SER A 17 13.61 -2.74 9.90
CA SER A 17 12.43 -1.90 9.75
C SER A 17 12.76 -0.69 8.85
N GLY A 18 13.94 -0.10 8.99
CA GLY A 18 14.46 0.94 8.10
C GLY A 18 14.61 0.46 6.65
N TRP A 19 15.21 -0.72 6.44
CA TRP A 19 15.34 -1.32 5.10
C TRP A 19 14.00 -1.67 4.48
N ALA A 20 13.06 -2.20 5.27
CA ALA A 20 11.71 -2.49 4.81
C ALA A 20 11.00 -1.20 4.36
N LEU A 21 11.10 -0.12 5.14
CA LEU A 21 10.53 1.17 4.79
C LEU A 21 11.15 1.75 3.51
N ALA A 22 12.47 1.67 3.37
CA ALA A 22 13.17 2.10 2.16
C ALA A 22 12.73 1.31 0.93
N ALA A 23 12.63 -0.02 1.03
CA ALA A 23 12.13 -0.87 -0.05
C ALA A 23 10.68 -0.54 -0.41
N GLY A 24 9.82 -0.33 0.59
CA GLY A 24 8.44 0.11 0.38
C GLY A 24 8.38 1.44 -0.37
N GLY A 25 9.19 2.42 0.04
CA GLY A 25 9.32 3.70 -0.64
C GLY A 25 9.73 3.55 -2.10
N VAL A 26 10.83 2.86 -2.37
CA VAL A 26 11.35 2.65 -3.73
C VAL A 26 10.32 1.96 -4.62
N LEU A 27 9.64 0.92 -4.13
CA LEU A 27 8.61 0.23 -4.89
C LEU A 27 7.40 1.12 -5.17
N GLY A 28 6.95 1.90 -4.18
CA GLY A 28 5.86 2.86 -4.36
C GLY A 28 6.22 3.98 -5.35
N GLY A 29 7.45 4.49 -5.29
CA GLY A 29 8.00 5.41 -6.28
C GLY A 29 8.04 4.81 -7.69
N ALA A 30 8.50 3.56 -7.82
CA ALA A 30 8.53 2.87 -9.10
C ALA A 30 7.13 2.73 -9.70
N VAL A 31 6.12 2.41 -8.89
CA VAL A 31 4.72 2.37 -9.32
C VAL A 31 4.25 3.73 -9.80
N ALA A 32 4.52 4.80 -9.05
CA ALA A 32 4.16 6.16 -9.46
C ALA A 32 4.82 6.58 -10.79
N ALA A 33 6.10 6.27 -10.97
CA ALA A 33 6.83 6.53 -12.20
C ALA A 33 6.28 5.74 -13.39
N MET A 34 5.97 4.45 -13.20
CA MET A 34 5.36 3.61 -14.23
C MET A 34 4.00 4.14 -14.67
N LEU A 35 3.18 4.62 -13.72
CA LEU A 35 1.89 5.22 -14.03
C LEU A 35 2.04 6.55 -14.79
N ALA A 36 2.98 7.41 -14.39
CA ALA A 36 3.24 8.67 -15.08
C ALA A 36 3.70 8.44 -16.53
N LEU A 37 4.74 7.61 -16.72
CA LEU A 37 5.28 7.27 -18.03
C LEU A 37 4.26 6.54 -18.91
N GLY A 38 3.49 5.60 -18.33
CA GLY A 38 2.40 4.92 -19.02
C GLY A 38 1.26 5.86 -19.43
N GLY A 39 1.12 7.01 -18.75
CA GLY A 39 0.21 8.09 -19.12
C GLY A 39 0.73 9.02 -20.22
N GLY A 40 1.92 8.78 -20.77
CA GLY A 40 2.49 9.56 -21.86
C GLY A 40 3.26 10.81 -21.44
N THR A 41 3.62 10.95 -20.16
CA THR A 41 4.47 12.05 -19.70
C THR A 41 5.93 11.86 -20.14
N ASP A 42 6.71 12.93 -20.14
CA ASP A 42 8.15 12.84 -20.42
C ASP A 42 8.94 12.12 -19.29
N VAL A 43 10.20 11.83 -19.57
CA VAL A 43 11.11 11.12 -18.64
C VAL A 43 11.34 11.91 -17.36
N MET A 44 11.42 13.24 -17.44
CA MET A 44 11.63 14.10 -16.26
C MET A 44 10.42 14.02 -15.32
N ALA A 45 9.21 14.04 -15.86
CA ALA A 45 7.98 13.82 -15.11
C ALA A 45 7.96 12.42 -14.47
N GLY A 46 8.47 11.39 -15.16
CA GLY A 46 8.66 10.06 -14.58
C GLY A 46 9.62 10.03 -13.38
N VAL A 47 10.74 10.75 -13.47
CA VAL A 47 11.70 10.89 -12.35
C VAL A 47 11.07 11.64 -11.17
N MET A 48 10.32 12.71 -11.44
CA MET A 48 9.63 13.47 -10.39
C MET A 48 8.52 12.63 -9.75
N ALA A 49 7.77 11.85 -10.54
CA ALA A 49 6.78 10.91 -10.04
C ALA A 49 7.42 9.82 -9.18
N PHE A 50 8.61 9.32 -9.55
CA PHE A 50 9.37 8.39 -8.72
C PHE A 50 9.72 9.00 -7.35
N ALA A 51 10.28 10.20 -7.35
CA ALA A 51 10.70 10.88 -6.13
C ALA A 51 9.50 11.17 -5.22
N LEU A 52 8.43 11.75 -5.77
CA LEU A 52 7.21 12.05 -5.02
C LEU A 52 6.50 10.79 -4.55
N GLY A 53 6.39 9.77 -5.40
CA GLY A 53 5.79 8.49 -5.04
C GLY A 53 6.55 7.76 -3.93
N THR A 54 7.89 7.87 -3.93
CA THR A 54 8.73 7.34 -2.86
C THR A 54 8.40 8.01 -1.52
N LEU A 55 8.44 9.34 -1.49
CA LEU A 55 8.15 10.12 -0.28
C LEU A 55 6.71 9.91 0.21
N ALA A 56 5.74 9.93 -0.71
CA ALA A 56 4.34 9.70 -0.39
C ALA A 56 4.11 8.30 0.18
N THR A 57 4.77 7.28 -0.35
CA THR A 57 4.65 5.91 0.15
C THR A 57 5.25 5.76 1.54
N VAL A 58 6.45 6.30 1.76
CA VAL A 58 7.07 6.31 3.10
C VAL A 58 6.19 7.04 4.11
N GLY A 59 5.63 8.20 3.75
CA GLY A 59 4.69 8.95 4.58
C GLY A 59 3.41 8.16 4.88
N ALA A 60 2.78 7.58 3.86
CA ALA A 60 1.56 6.79 3.99
C ALA A 60 1.76 5.55 4.89
N VAL A 61 2.89 4.86 4.75
CA VAL A 61 3.24 3.75 5.63
C VAL A 61 3.43 4.25 7.06
N THR A 62 4.21 5.30 7.26
CA THR A 62 4.58 5.77 8.61
C THR A 62 3.38 6.31 9.38
N ILE A 63 2.51 7.08 8.70
CA ILE A 63 1.37 7.75 9.32
C ILE A 63 0.15 6.81 9.38
N GLY A 64 -0.09 6.03 8.33
CA GLY A 64 -1.29 5.19 8.19
C GLY A 64 -1.07 3.74 8.60
N ALA A 65 -0.18 3.04 7.90
CA ALA A 65 -0.05 1.59 8.06
C ALA A 65 0.66 1.18 9.36
N LEU A 66 1.69 1.91 9.78
CA LEU A 66 2.53 1.54 10.91
C LEU A 66 1.76 1.51 12.24
N PRO A 67 0.94 2.51 12.62
CA PRO A 67 0.14 2.44 13.85
C PRO A 67 -0.78 1.21 13.88
N LEU A 68 -1.44 0.90 12.77
CA LEU A 68 -2.33 -0.25 12.65
C LEU A 68 -1.54 -1.57 12.70
N TRP A 69 -0.37 -1.62 12.09
CA TRP A 69 0.53 -2.76 12.16
C TRP A 69 1.01 -3.00 13.60
N LEU A 70 1.34 -1.95 14.36
CA LEU A 70 1.73 -2.08 15.78
C LEU A 70 0.60 -2.66 16.63
N VAL A 71 -0.66 -2.28 16.38
CA VAL A 71 -1.83 -2.89 17.05
C VAL A 71 -1.94 -4.38 16.73
N LEU A 72 -1.78 -4.77 15.46
CA LEU A 72 -1.75 -6.19 15.06
C LEU A 72 -0.58 -6.93 15.71
N HIS A 73 0.58 -6.27 15.79
CA HIS A 73 1.80 -6.80 16.36
C HIS A 73 1.66 -7.09 17.86
N TYR A 74 1.01 -6.20 18.60
CA TYR A 74 0.66 -6.36 20.01
C TYR A 74 -0.29 -7.53 20.25
N ARG A 75 -1.23 -7.77 19.34
CA ARG A 75 -2.17 -8.91 19.39
C ARG A 75 -1.57 -10.23 18.88
N GLY A 76 -0.28 -10.26 18.53
CA GLY A 76 0.39 -11.45 17.98
C GLY A 76 0.05 -11.76 16.51
N ALA A 77 -0.69 -10.89 15.82
CA ALA A 77 -1.08 -11.05 14.42
C ALA A 77 0.04 -10.60 13.45
N ARG A 78 1.21 -11.23 13.55
CA ARG A 78 2.45 -10.81 12.84
C ARG A 78 2.71 -11.51 11.51
N ARG A 79 1.83 -12.43 11.10
CA ARG A 79 2.02 -13.25 9.88
C ARG A 79 1.94 -12.41 8.60
N LEU A 80 2.62 -12.89 7.55
CA LEU A 80 2.63 -12.32 6.20
C LEU A 80 1.22 -11.92 5.69
N ARG A 81 0.23 -12.81 5.86
CA ARG A 81 -1.15 -12.55 5.42
C ARG A 81 -1.74 -11.28 6.04
N HIS A 82 -1.42 -10.97 7.30
CA HIS A 82 -1.96 -9.77 7.95
C HIS A 82 -1.29 -8.52 7.41
N ALA A 83 0.00 -8.56 7.06
CA ALA A 83 0.69 -7.44 6.42
C ALA A 83 0.11 -7.18 5.03
N ALA A 84 -0.05 -8.24 4.23
CA ALA A 84 -0.66 -8.16 2.91
C ALA A 84 -2.10 -7.61 2.97
N MET A 85 -2.94 -8.14 3.88
CA MET A 85 -4.31 -7.66 4.06
C MET A 85 -4.37 -6.22 4.55
N LEU A 86 -3.48 -5.83 5.48
CA LEU A 86 -3.44 -4.46 5.98
C LEU A 86 -3.11 -3.47 4.86
N GLY A 87 -2.07 -3.74 4.07
CA GLY A 87 -1.71 -2.94 2.90
C GLY A 87 -2.85 -2.85 1.89
N ALA A 88 -3.46 -4.00 1.55
CA ALA A 88 -4.59 -4.06 0.63
C ALA A 88 -5.79 -3.24 1.11
N ILE A 89 -6.21 -3.41 2.36
CA ILE A 89 -7.41 -2.76 2.92
C ILE A 89 -7.21 -1.24 2.98
N ILE A 90 -6.06 -0.78 3.50
CA ILE A 90 -5.78 0.66 3.61
C ILE A 90 -5.81 1.29 2.22
N THR A 91 -5.07 0.72 1.26
CA THR A 91 -5.01 1.27 -0.09
C THR A 91 -6.36 1.19 -0.80
N PHE A 92 -7.10 0.10 -0.66
CA PHE A 92 -8.44 -0.02 -1.25
C PHE A 92 -9.37 1.10 -0.74
N VAL A 93 -9.45 1.28 0.59
CA VAL A 93 -10.32 2.27 1.22
C VAL A 93 -9.91 3.68 0.78
N LEU A 94 -8.62 4.01 0.84
CA LEU A 94 -8.13 5.33 0.46
C LEU A 94 -8.29 5.61 -1.04
N ALA A 95 -8.00 4.65 -1.91
CA ALA A 95 -8.14 4.79 -3.35
C ALA A 95 -9.62 4.90 -3.76
N LEU A 96 -10.51 4.14 -3.12
CA LEU A 96 -11.93 4.23 -3.37
C LEU A 96 -12.48 5.57 -2.88
N ALA A 97 -12.11 5.99 -1.67
CA ALA A 97 -12.50 7.30 -1.12
C ALA A 97 -11.97 8.47 -1.96
N ALA A 98 -10.74 8.38 -2.47
CA ALA A 98 -10.18 9.39 -3.37
C ALA A 98 -10.97 9.47 -4.67
N GLN A 99 -11.36 8.35 -5.27
CA GLN A 99 -12.19 8.34 -6.47
C GLN A 99 -13.63 8.82 -6.20
N THR A 100 -14.16 8.60 -5.00
CA THR A 100 -15.54 9.00 -4.67
C THR A 100 -15.69 10.45 -4.23
N HIS A 101 -14.77 10.94 -3.40
CA HIS A 101 -14.83 12.27 -2.74
C HIS A 101 -13.73 13.24 -3.21
N GLY A 102 -12.61 12.75 -3.73
CA GLY A 102 -11.51 13.59 -4.21
C GLY A 102 -11.55 13.89 -5.71
N PHE A 103 -12.12 12.97 -6.51
CA PHE A 103 -12.10 13.02 -7.99
C PHE A 103 -13.44 12.70 -8.66
N GLY A 104 -14.57 12.92 -7.97
CA GLY A 104 -15.80 13.29 -8.67
C GLY A 104 -16.87 12.23 -8.93
N LEU A 105 -17.03 11.15 -8.13
CA LEU A 105 -18.28 10.39 -8.21
C LEU A 105 -19.45 11.11 -7.53
N ALA A 106 -19.21 11.76 -6.40
CA ALA A 106 -20.24 12.53 -5.70
C ALA A 106 -20.55 13.87 -6.40
N ASP A 107 -19.53 14.51 -6.99
CA ASP A 107 -19.65 15.81 -7.64
C ASP A 107 -19.87 15.71 -9.17
N ALA A 108 -20.04 14.49 -9.70
CA ALA A 108 -20.28 14.32 -11.13
C ALA A 108 -21.67 14.83 -11.54
N PRO A 109 -21.82 15.32 -12.79
CA PRO A 109 -23.12 15.66 -13.35
C PRO A 109 -24.11 14.50 -13.25
N PRO A 110 -25.43 14.77 -13.15
CA PRO A 110 -26.44 13.74 -13.16
C PRO A 110 -26.30 12.85 -14.39
N VAL A 111 -26.22 11.54 -14.16
CA VAL A 111 -26.17 10.51 -15.19
C VAL A 111 -27.23 9.45 -14.92
N ASP A 112 -27.57 8.69 -15.96
CA ASP A 112 -28.47 7.54 -15.84
C ASP A 112 -27.90 6.46 -14.90
N ALA A 113 -28.78 5.53 -14.49
CA ALA A 113 -28.43 4.49 -13.54
C ALA A 113 -27.32 3.54 -14.05
N ALA A 114 -27.28 3.30 -15.37
CA ALA A 114 -26.27 2.46 -16.00
C ALA A 114 -24.87 3.10 -15.90
N THR A 115 -24.74 4.39 -16.26
CA THR A 115 -23.46 5.10 -16.17
C THR A 115 -22.99 5.25 -14.72
N ARG A 116 -23.92 5.47 -13.78
CA ARG A 116 -23.60 5.52 -12.34
C ARG A 116 -23.02 4.19 -11.85
N THR A 117 -23.66 3.08 -12.20
CA THR A 117 -23.19 1.74 -11.84
C THR A 117 -21.82 1.46 -12.46
N TYR A 118 -21.62 1.77 -13.74
CA TYR A 118 -20.34 1.60 -14.42
C TYR A 118 -19.22 2.37 -13.71
N ARG A 119 -19.46 3.62 -13.32
CA ARG A 119 -18.48 4.44 -12.60
C ARG A 119 -18.07 3.83 -11.25
N TRP A 120 -19.01 3.31 -10.48
CA TRP A 120 -18.72 2.62 -9.21
C TRP A 120 -17.94 1.32 -9.41
N VAL A 121 -18.31 0.54 -10.43
CA VAL A 121 -17.60 -0.70 -10.78
C VAL A 121 -16.17 -0.38 -11.22
N SER A 122 -15.99 0.61 -12.09
CA SER A 122 -14.66 1.05 -12.54
C SER A 122 -13.81 1.54 -11.38
N ALA A 123 -14.37 2.38 -10.49
CA ALA A 123 -13.63 2.88 -9.33
C ALA A 123 -13.20 1.74 -8.39
N THR A 124 -14.12 0.79 -8.16
CA THR A 124 -13.84 -0.41 -7.35
C THR A 124 -12.74 -1.26 -7.98
N ALA A 125 -12.81 -1.50 -9.30
CA ALA A 125 -11.82 -2.29 -10.02
C ALA A 125 -10.43 -1.65 -9.96
N THR A 126 -10.32 -0.35 -10.22
CA THR A 126 -9.06 0.40 -10.10
C THR A 126 -8.51 0.36 -8.67
N SER A 127 -9.37 0.54 -7.66
CA SER A 127 -8.97 0.45 -6.25
C SER A 127 -8.48 -0.94 -5.87
N LEU A 128 -9.10 -2.01 -6.37
CA LEU A 128 -8.65 -3.38 -6.14
C LEU A 128 -7.30 -3.66 -6.79
N MET A 129 -7.05 -3.12 -8.00
CA MET A 129 -5.75 -3.21 -8.65
C MET A 129 -4.66 -2.54 -7.81
N LEU A 130 -4.91 -1.32 -7.32
CA LEU A 130 -3.97 -0.62 -6.44
C LEU A 130 -3.78 -1.34 -5.10
N ALA A 131 -4.85 -1.92 -4.55
CA ALA A 131 -4.79 -2.73 -3.33
C ALA A 131 -3.92 -3.98 -3.51
N ALA A 132 -3.98 -4.64 -4.67
CA ALA A 132 -3.11 -5.78 -4.98
C ALA A 132 -1.63 -5.38 -5.05
N VAL A 133 -1.33 -4.22 -5.66
CA VAL A 133 0.03 -3.65 -5.69
C VAL A 133 0.51 -3.35 -4.26
N ALA A 134 -0.32 -2.70 -3.44
CA ALA A 134 0.01 -2.41 -2.05
C ALA A 134 0.22 -3.67 -1.21
N ALA A 135 -0.57 -4.73 -1.44
CA ALA A 135 -0.37 -6.02 -0.82
C ALA A 135 1.00 -6.61 -1.16
N ALA A 136 1.41 -6.55 -2.44
CA ALA A 136 2.72 -7.02 -2.89
C ALA A 136 3.87 -6.22 -2.24
N ILE A 137 3.74 -4.90 -2.15
CA ILE A 137 4.72 -4.05 -1.44
C ILE A 137 4.79 -4.45 0.03
N ALA A 138 3.65 -4.59 0.71
CA ALA A 138 3.61 -4.99 2.12
C ALA A 138 4.22 -6.38 2.35
N VAL A 139 4.06 -7.31 1.41
CA VAL A 139 4.74 -8.62 1.41
C VAL A 139 6.25 -8.45 1.37
N VAL A 140 6.77 -7.67 0.43
CA VAL A 140 8.23 -7.41 0.32
C VAL A 140 8.77 -6.79 1.60
N MET A 141 8.08 -5.78 2.13
CA MET A 141 8.45 -5.13 3.39
C MET A 141 8.47 -6.12 4.55
N TRP A 142 7.46 -6.98 4.65
CA TRP A 142 7.38 -8.01 5.68
C TRP A 142 8.54 -9.00 5.57
N VAL A 143 8.86 -9.47 4.37
CA VAL A 143 9.98 -10.40 4.15
C VAL A 143 11.30 -9.76 4.58
N ILE A 144 11.54 -8.49 4.26
CA ILE A 144 12.75 -7.78 4.67
C ILE A 144 12.80 -7.60 6.20
N ALA A 145 11.68 -7.20 6.81
CA ALA A 145 11.60 -6.97 8.25
C ALA A 145 11.80 -8.26 9.07
N TYR A 146 11.28 -9.39 8.59
CA TYR A 146 11.22 -10.66 9.31
C TYR A 146 12.11 -11.77 8.70
N ARG A 147 13.10 -11.46 7.86
CA ARG A 147 14.04 -12.47 7.35
C ARG A 147 14.85 -13.08 8.51
N VAL A 148 15.00 -14.40 8.61
CA VAL A 148 15.89 -15.02 9.62
C VAL A 148 17.35 -14.66 9.30
N ARG A 149 18.17 -14.30 10.29
CA ARG A 149 19.63 -14.09 10.09
C ARG A 149 20.24 -15.45 9.74
N ASP A 150 20.99 -15.51 8.64
CA ASP A 150 22.01 -16.54 8.43
C ASP A 150 23.22 -16.24 9.32
#